data_AF-A0A9N9D9Q5-F1
#
_entry.id   AF-A0A9N9D9Q5-F1
#
_cell.length_a   1.000
_cell.length_b   1.000
_cell.length_c   1.000
_cell.angle_alpha   90.00
_cell.angle_beta   90.00
_cell.angle_gamma   90.00
#
_symmetry.space_group_name_H-M   'P 1'
#
loop_
_entity.id
_entity.type
_entity.pdbx_description
1 polymer ?
#
loop_
_entity_poly.entity_id
_entity_poly.type
_entity_poly.pdbx_seq_one_letter_code
_entity_poly.pdbx_strand_id
1 'polypeptide(L)'
;MYWQEWELFVAFHVAFHTNLMIKCGKQTAYLKDLYCGAHGTQATLDLEVNLKDLSVYLAQEQFPCSILTDKFNSETINWENGENLIVNGSSAKWGDVFVVRTITLNQPTVITPGLEKQLHIFQCKYDYLSEEFTSEDLANEEIKNLENSIATQGDLRHKLAEHCHITILFTTQPFTPGISRDSSLVIAMDNFEKYFSPVFTSRAVFFSTKDVNPNFSELKRMEKYIPGVSEVTSKEVVENQPYISKDDFYEKHSQAKRGMEDYKQKHPGKKRKLSFYPFDAL
;
A
#
# COMPACT_ATOMS: atom_id res chain seq x y z
N MET A 1 -9.28 1.59 -8.92
CA MET A 1 -8.82 0.75 -7.81
C MET A 1 -9.41 1.32 -6.55
N TYR A 2 -10.36 0.65 -5.92
CA TYR A 2 -10.85 1.02 -4.59
C TYR A 2 -9.76 0.75 -3.54
N TRP A 3 -9.83 1.36 -2.36
CA TRP A 3 -8.88 1.11 -1.27
C TRP A 3 -8.74 -0.37 -0.90
N GLN A 4 -9.85 -1.10 -0.83
CA GLN A 4 -9.85 -2.54 -0.57
C GLN A 4 -9.10 -3.32 -1.67
N GLU A 5 -9.12 -2.80 -2.90
CA GLU A 5 -8.36 -3.38 -4.02
C GLU A 5 -6.86 -3.07 -3.91
N TRP A 6 -6.46 -1.98 -3.21
CA TRP A 6 -5.05 -1.68 -2.96
C TRP A 6 -4.43 -2.65 -1.95
N GLU A 7 -5.08 -2.87 -0.80
CA GLU A 7 -4.64 -3.86 0.21
C GLU A 7 -4.51 -5.26 -0.40
N LEU A 8 -5.53 -5.67 -1.18
CA LEU A 8 -5.51 -6.95 -1.90
C LEU A 8 -4.39 -7.00 -2.94
N PHE A 9 -4.21 -5.95 -3.74
CA PHE A 9 -3.14 -5.88 -4.72
C PHE A 9 -1.76 -6.04 -4.06
N VAL A 10 -1.50 -5.31 -2.97
CA VAL A 10 -0.25 -5.42 -2.21
C VAL A 10 -0.06 -6.84 -1.70
N ALA A 11 -1.09 -7.44 -1.11
CA ALA A 11 -1.02 -8.82 -0.61
C ALA A 11 -0.70 -9.82 -1.73
N PHE A 12 -1.44 -9.79 -2.84
CA PHE A 12 -1.19 -10.70 -3.96
C PHE A 12 0.17 -10.47 -4.61
N HIS A 13 0.65 -9.22 -4.71
CA HIS A 13 1.98 -8.94 -5.24
C HIS A 13 3.08 -9.50 -4.32
N VAL A 14 2.98 -9.29 -3.00
CA VAL A 14 3.96 -9.83 -2.04
C VAL A 14 4.00 -11.35 -2.08
N ALA A 15 2.83 -12.00 -2.13
CA ALA A 15 2.75 -13.46 -2.27
C ALA A 15 3.36 -13.92 -3.60
N PHE A 16 2.99 -13.31 -4.72
CA PHE A 16 3.54 -13.61 -6.03
C PHE A 16 5.06 -13.46 -6.07
N HIS A 17 5.59 -12.32 -5.60
CA HIS A 17 7.03 -12.03 -5.61
C HIS A 17 7.80 -13.02 -4.72
N THR A 18 7.28 -13.32 -3.52
CA THR A 18 7.86 -14.33 -2.62
C THR A 18 7.91 -15.69 -3.28
N ASN A 19 6.78 -16.16 -3.82
CA ASN A 19 6.67 -17.49 -4.40
C ASN A 19 7.51 -17.61 -5.67
N LEU A 20 7.60 -16.53 -6.48
CA LEU A 20 8.48 -16.49 -7.64
C LEU A 20 9.95 -16.66 -7.24
N MET A 21 10.40 -16.00 -6.17
CA MET A 21 11.77 -16.21 -5.66
C MET A 21 12.03 -17.66 -5.25
N ILE A 22 11.05 -18.31 -4.60
CA ILE A 22 11.11 -19.73 -4.25
C ILE A 22 11.18 -20.61 -5.50
N LYS A 23 10.36 -20.34 -6.52
CA LYS A 23 10.42 -21.07 -7.81
C LYS A 23 11.74 -20.86 -8.55
N CYS A 24 12.41 -19.75 -8.32
CA CYS A 24 13.78 -19.50 -8.79
C CYS A 24 14.87 -20.18 -7.93
N GLY A 25 14.50 -21.00 -6.94
CA GLY A 25 15.40 -21.79 -6.12
C GLY A 25 15.91 -21.07 -4.86
N LYS A 26 15.38 -19.89 -4.52
CA LYS A 26 15.76 -19.19 -3.28
C LYS A 26 15.05 -19.79 -2.07
N GLN A 27 15.79 -20.04 -0.99
CA GLN A 27 15.25 -20.45 0.31
C GLN A 27 15.19 -19.30 1.31
N THR A 28 16.04 -18.30 1.13
CA THR A 28 16.10 -17.08 1.95
C THR A 28 16.11 -15.85 1.06
N ALA A 29 15.80 -14.69 1.64
CA ALA A 29 16.03 -13.40 1.00
C ALA A 29 16.35 -12.33 2.05
N TYR A 30 17.20 -11.38 1.65
CA TYR A 30 17.33 -10.13 2.39
C TYR A 30 16.10 -9.26 2.20
N LEU A 31 15.76 -8.43 3.19
CA LEU A 31 14.63 -7.51 3.06
C LEU A 31 14.82 -6.51 1.92
N LYS A 32 16.06 -6.11 1.60
CA LYS A 32 16.36 -5.29 0.41
C LYS A 32 16.05 -5.99 -0.92
N ASP A 33 16.04 -7.31 -0.96
CA ASP A 33 15.69 -8.08 -2.16
C ASP A 33 14.18 -8.33 -2.20
N LEU A 34 13.60 -8.67 -1.04
CA LEU A 34 12.17 -8.93 -0.89
C LEU A 34 11.32 -7.66 -1.11
N TYR A 35 11.82 -6.51 -0.67
CA TYR A 35 11.22 -5.18 -0.77
C TYR A 35 12.14 -4.23 -1.57
N CYS A 36 12.48 -4.64 -2.79
CA CYS A 36 13.46 -3.94 -3.61
C CYS A 36 13.12 -2.46 -3.87
N GLY A 37 14.10 -1.59 -3.61
CA GLY A 37 13.93 -0.14 -3.73
C GLY A 37 13.25 0.54 -2.55
N ALA A 38 12.86 -0.19 -1.50
CA ALA A 38 12.27 0.40 -0.31
C ALA A 38 13.24 1.37 0.40
N HIS A 39 12.69 2.46 0.95
CA HIS A 39 13.40 3.33 1.88
C HIS A 39 13.44 2.66 3.26
N GLY A 40 14.58 2.65 3.92
CA GLY A 40 14.76 2.04 5.25
C GLY A 40 16.22 2.10 5.71
N THR A 41 16.47 1.76 6.98
CA THR A 41 17.85 1.70 7.48
C THR A 41 18.58 0.50 6.88
N GLN A 42 19.89 0.64 6.66
CA GLN A 42 20.72 -0.45 6.13
C GLN A 42 20.64 -1.69 7.03
N ALA A 43 20.61 -1.49 8.36
CA ALA A 43 20.43 -2.56 9.33
C ALA A 43 19.13 -3.35 9.12
N THR A 44 18.02 -2.66 8.83
CA THR A 44 16.74 -3.32 8.53
C THR A 44 16.76 -4.01 7.17
N LEU A 45 17.33 -3.36 6.15
CA LEU A 45 17.41 -3.87 4.79
C LEU A 45 18.29 -5.12 4.64
N ASP A 46 19.32 -5.26 5.49
CA ASP A 46 20.21 -6.42 5.52
C ASP A 46 19.71 -7.59 6.39
N LEU A 47 18.51 -7.47 6.99
CA LEU A 47 17.88 -8.62 7.65
C LEU A 47 17.56 -9.71 6.62
N GLU A 48 17.91 -10.95 6.93
CA GLU A 48 17.65 -12.12 6.09
C GLU A 48 16.58 -13.02 6.70
N VAL A 49 15.56 -13.35 5.91
CA VAL A 49 14.43 -14.20 6.32
C VAL A 49 14.33 -15.44 5.46
N ASN A 50 13.84 -16.53 6.05
CA ASN A 50 13.43 -17.71 5.29
C ASN A 50 12.18 -17.40 4.47
N LEU A 51 12.15 -17.92 3.25
CA LEU A 51 11.00 -17.86 2.36
C LEU A 51 10.14 -19.09 2.56
N LYS A 52 8.82 -18.86 2.61
CA LYS A 52 7.79 -19.89 2.54
C LYS A 52 6.82 -19.54 1.42
N ASP A 53 6.27 -20.56 0.77
CA ASP A 53 5.21 -20.34 -0.23
C ASP A 53 4.00 -19.73 0.49
N LEU A 54 3.58 -18.56 0.01
CA LEU A 54 2.53 -17.76 0.61
C LEU A 54 1.20 -17.98 -0.10
N SER A 55 0.14 -18.12 0.69
CA SER A 55 -1.26 -18.05 0.27
C SER A 55 -1.92 -16.83 0.90
N VAL A 56 -2.76 -16.12 0.12
CA VAL A 56 -3.44 -14.90 0.57
C VAL A 56 -4.80 -15.27 1.16
N TYR A 57 -5.07 -14.76 2.36
CA TYR A 57 -6.36 -14.93 3.04
C TYR A 57 -6.97 -13.58 3.38
N LEU A 58 -8.30 -13.52 3.42
CA LEU A 58 -9.03 -12.33 3.85
C LEU A 58 -9.67 -12.65 5.19
N ALA A 59 -9.24 -11.98 6.25
CA ALA A 59 -9.81 -12.18 7.57
C ALA A 59 -11.23 -11.60 7.67
N GLN A 60 -12.13 -12.34 8.32
CA GLN A 60 -13.44 -11.82 8.70
C GLN A 60 -13.34 -10.89 9.92
N GLU A 61 -12.47 -11.22 10.88
CA GLU A 61 -12.24 -10.49 12.11
C GLU A 61 -11.13 -9.43 11.99
N GLN A 62 -11.12 -8.48 12.93
CA GLN A 62 -10.08 -7.46 13.06
C GLN A 62 -8.96 -7.99 13.97
N PHE A 63 -7.81 -8.33 13.39
CA PHE A 63 -6.61 -8.68 14.12
C PHE A 63 -5.98 -7.41 14.76
N PRO A 64 -5.40 -7.47 15.97
CA PRO A 64 -5.20 -8.66 16.81
C PRO A 64 -6.46 -9.21 17.48
N CYS A 65 -6.73 -10.50 17.29
CA CYS A 65 -7.81 -11.24 17.92
C CYS A 65 -7.42 -12.70 18.17
N SER A 66 -8.15 -13.40 19.04
CA SER A 66 -7.81 -14.78 19.44
C SER A 66 -8.03 -15.82 18.33
N ILE A 67 -8.99 -15.57 17.45
CA ILE A 67 -9.35 -16.47 16.35
C ILE A 67 -9.53 -15.61 15.10
N LEU A 68 -8.90 -16.03 14.00
CA LEU A 68 -9.10 -15.49 12.66
C LEU A 68 -9.74 -16.55 11.79
N THR A 69 -10.74 -16.17 11.02
CA THR A 69 -11.38 -17.03 10.03
C THR A 69 -11.34 -16.38 8.65
N ASP A 70 -11.25 -17.23 7.62
CA ASP A 70 -11.29 -16.77 6.24
C ASP A 70 -12.70 -16.34 5.84
N LYS A 71 -12.79 -15.19 5.18
CA LYS A 71 -14.04 -14.53 4.82
C LYS A 71 -14.88 -15.35 3.83
N PHE A 72 -14.28 -16.25 3.05
CA PHE A 72 -14.97 -16.99 2.00
C PHE A 72 -15.50 -18.34 2.47
N ASN A 73 -14.76 -19.05 3.33
CA ASN A 73 -15.11 -20.40 3.77
C ASN A 73 -15.27 -20.56 5.29
N SER A 74 -14.99 -19.51 6.07
CA SER A 74 -15.03 -19.50 7.54
C SER A 74 -14.08 -20.50 8.21
N GLU A 75 -13.10 -21.03 7.49
CA GLU A 75 -12.05 -21.88 8.05
C GLU A 75 -11.07 -21.04 8.88
N THR A 76 -10.55 -21.63 9.96
CA THR A 76 -9.59 -20.94 10.83
C THR A 76 -8.27 -20.70 10.11
N ILE A 77 -7.80 -19.45 10.13
CA ILE A 77 -6.50 -19.07 9.58
C ILE A 77 -5.43 -19.19 10.66
N ASN A 78 -4.44 -20.05 10.45
CA ASN A 78 -3.25 -20.09 11.29
C ASN A 78 -2.25 -19.02 10.85
N TRP A 79 -2.29 -17.84 11.46
CA TRP A 79 -1.40 -16.74 11.10
C TRP A 79 0.07 -16.95 11.50
N GLU A 80 0.35 -17.85 12.45
CA GLU A 80 1.70 -18.07 13.00
C GLU A 80 2.58 -18.96 12.13
N ASN A 81 1.99 -19.70 11.17
CA ASN A 81 2.73 -20.69 10.37
C ASN A 81 3.71 -20.07 9.35
N GLY A 82 3.58 -18.76 9.07
CA GLY A 82 4.38 -18.04 8.08
C GLY A 82 4.10 -18.39 6.62
N GLU A 83 3.03 -19.14 6.34
CA GLU A 83 2.56 -19.51 4.98
C GLU A 83 1.33 -18.69 4.58
N ASN A 84 0.69 -18.03 5.55
CA ASN A 84 -0.52 -17.26 5.37
C ASN A 84 -0.20 -15.77 5.39
N LEU A 85 -0.42 -15.09 4.26
CA LEU A 85 -0.40 -13.65 4.14
C LEU A 85 -1.84 -13.13 4.27
N ILE A 86 -2.12 -12.36 5.31
CA ILE A 86 -3.49 -12.11 5.74
C ILE A 86 -3.83 -10.65 5.52
N VAL A 87 -4.86 -10.39 4.72
CA VAL A 87 -5.53 -9.08 4.65
C VAL A 87 -6.46 -9.00 5.84
N ASN A 88 -6.26 -7.99 6.68
CA ASN A 88 -6.96 -7.85 7.95
C ASN A 88 -8.44 -7.45 7.75
N GLY A 89 -9.27 -7.71 8.75
CA GLY A 89 -10.66 -7.29 8.75
C GLY A 89 -10.80 -5.77 8.63
N SER A 90 -11.79 -5.33 7.86
CA SER A 90 -12.01 -3.91 7.61
C SER A 90 -12.14 -3.10 8.90
N SER A 91 -11.51 -1.92 8.93
CA SER A 91 -11.48 -1.02 10.10
C SER A 91 -10.71 -1.54 11.31
N ALA A 92 -9.83 -2.53 11.14
CA ALA A 92 -8.88 -2.91 12.19
C ALA A 92 -8.00 -1.71 12.60
N LYS A 93 -7.66 -1.64 13.89
CA LYS A 93 -6.79 -0.59 14.46
C LYS A 93 -5.30 -0.93 14.37
N TRP A 94 -4.94 -1.89 13.53
CA TRP A 94 -3.60 -2.48 13.40
C TRP A 94 -3.23 -2.58 11.91
N GLY A 95 -2.19 -3.36 11.56
CA GLY A 95 -1.79 -3.64 10.18
C GLY A 95 -2.94 -3.98 9.24
N ASP A 96 -2.87 -3.45 8.01
CA ASP A 96 -3.85 -3.72 6.96
C ASP A 96 -3.62 -5.11 6.34
N VAL A 97 -2.36 -5.51 6.20
CA VAL A 97 -1.95 -6.86 5.76
C VAL A 97 -0.78 -7.33 6.62
N PHE A 98 -0.63 -8.63 6.89
CA PHE A 98 0.49 -9.12 7.69
C PHE A 98 0.90 -10.56 7.40
N VAL A 99 2.15 -10.89 7.73
CA VAL A 99 2.72 -12.25 7.62
C VAL A 99 3.85 -12.46 8.62
N VAL A 100 3.97 -13.68 9.13
CA VAL A 100 5.10 -14.11 9.96
C VAL A 100 6.24 -14.61 9.10
N ARG A 101 7.47 -14.21 9.43
CA ARG A 101 8.72 -14.65 8.79
C ARG A 101 9.67 -15.15 9.87
N THR A 102 10.50 -16.15 9.55
CA THR A 102 11.56 -16.60 10.47
C THR A 102 12.90 -16.03 10.02
N ILE A 103 13.70 -15.53 10.95
CA ILE A 103 15.04 -15.00 10.69
C ILE A 103 16.01 -16.16 10.48
N THR A 104 17.00 -15.96 9.61
CA THR A 104 18.10 -16.93 9.46
C THR A 104 19.03 -16.84 10.68
N LEU A 105 19.30 -17.97 11.34
CA LEU A 105 20.07 -18.11 12.59
C LEU A 105 21.51 -17.54 12.57
N ASN A 106 21.99 -17.07 11.42
CA ASN A 106 23.36 -16.60 11.21
C ASN A 106 23.53 -15.08 11.34
N GLN A 107 22.48 -14.33 11.71
CA GLN A 107 22.57 -12.88 11.92
C GLN A 107 22.46 -12.52 13.41
N PRO A 108 23.41 -11.75 13.97
CA PRO A 108 23.18 -11.09 15.26
C PRO A 108 22.07 -10.06 15.06
N THR A 109 20.85 -10.35 15.54
CA THR A 109 19.72 -9.43 15.42
C THR A 109 20.00 -8.16 16.22
N VAL A 110 20.31 -7.08 15.49
CA VAL A 110 20.47 -5.72 16.06
C VAL A 110 19.15 -5.22 16.68
N ILE A 111 18.02 -5.75 16.20
CA ILE A 111 16.69 -5.17 16.48
C ILE A 111 16.09 -5.73 17.78
N THR A 112 16.35 -7.00 18.14
CA THR A 112 16.20 -7.53 19.51
C THR A 112 16.95 -8.86 19.60
N PRO A 113 18.02 -8.99 20.41
CA PRO A 113 18.72 -10.26 20.58
C PRO A 113 17.77 -11.36 21.08
N GLY A 114 17.71 -12.49 20.39
CA GLY A 114 16.97 -13.69 20.82
C GLY A 114 15.57 -13.89 20.23
N LEU A 115 15.06 -12.98 19.39
CA LEU A 115 13.82 -13.20 18.65
C LEU A 115 14.12 -13.84 17.28
N GLU A 116 13.60 -15.06 17.05
CA GLU A 116 13.79 -15.81 15.80
C GLU A 116 12.69 -15.54 14.76
N LYS A 117 11.63 -14.82 15.14
CA LYS A 117 10.46 -14.54 14.31
C LYS A 117 10.27 -13.04 14.10
N GLN A 118 9.92 -12.67 12.88
CA GLN A 118 9.48 -11.34 12.50
C GLN A 118 8.00 -11.37 12.16
N LEU A 119 7.28 -10.35 12.59
CA LEU A 119 5.93 -10.06 12.15
C LEU A 119 6.01 -8.86 11.22
N HIS A 120 5.82 -9.12 9.93
CA HIS A 120 5.79 -8.09 8.91
C HIS A 120 4.39 -7.50 8.86
N ILE A 121 4.27 -6.22 9.18
CA ILE A 121 2.99 -5.51 9.33
C ILE A 121 2.90 -4.47 8.23
N PHE A 122 2.03 -4.70 7.26
CA PHE A 122 1.88 -3.83 6.11
C PHE A 122 0.84 -2.76 6.40
N GLN A 123 1.19 -1.51 6.11
CA GLN A 123 0.30 -0.36 6.13
C GLN A 123 0.11 0.09 4.68
N CYS A 124 -1.11 0.01 4.16
CA CYS A 124 -1.42 0.20 2.75
C CYS A 124 -2.11 1.55 2.53
N LYS A 125 -1.37 2.65 2.39
CA LYS A 125 -1.98 3.99 2.27
C LYS A 125 -2.29 4.36 0.82
N TYR A 126 -3.59 4.48 0.51
CA TYR A 126 -4.05 4.97 -0.78
C TYR A 126 -4.17 6.50 -0.81
N ASP A 127 -3.76 7.09 -1.91
CA ASP A 127 -3.83 8.52 -2.12
C ASP A 127 -5.24 8.97 -2.52
N TYR A 128 -6.07 9.29 -1.53
CA TYR A 128 -7.39 9.89 -1.77
C TYR A 128 -7.33 11.38 -2.08
N LEU A 129 -6.31 12.09 -1.58
CA LEU A 129 -6.35 13.54 -1.35
C LEU A 129 -5.05 14.30 -1.70
N SER A 130 -4.04 13.60 -2.22
CA SER A 130 -2.69 14.02 -2.61
C SER A 130 -1.97 14.68 -1.46
N GLU A 131 -2.26 14.14 -0.29
CA GLU A 131 -1.54 14.42 0.95
C GLU A 131 -0.20 13.71 0.85
N GLU A 132 0.84 14.40 1.29
CA GLU A 132 2.17 13.85 1.43
C GLU A 132 2.23 13.00 2.69
N PHE A 133 2.81 11.80 2.58
CA PHE A 133 3.05 10.94 3.74
C PHE A 133 4.46 11.21 4.27
N THR A 134 4.57 11.46 5.56
CA THR A 134 5.84 11.86 6.19
C THR A 134 6.46 10.73 7.02
N SER A 135 7.70 10.92 7.47
CA SER A 135 8.31 10.00 8.43
C SER A 135 7.66 10.06 9.82
N GLU A 136 6.97 11.15 10.16
CA GLU A 136 6.17 11.26 11.39
C GLU A 136 4.90 10.40 11.28
N ASP A 137 4.23 10.42 10.12
CA ASP A 137 3.08 9.56 9.86
C ASP A 137 3.47 8.08 9.94
N LEU A 138 4.64 7.72 9.40
CA LEU A 138 5.19 6.37 9.54
C LEU A 138 5.42 5.98 11.00
N ALA A 139 6.00 6.88 11.79
CA ALA A 139 6.22 6.67 13.22
C ALA A 139 4.90 6.48 13.98
N ASN A 140 3.88 7.25 13.64
CA ASN A 140 2.54 7.12 14.23
C ASN A 140 1.92 5.75 13.89
N GLU A 141 2.09 5.26 12.67
CA GLU A 141 1.64 3.93 12.26
C GLU A 141 2.38 2.80 13.00
N GLU A 142 3.70 2.93 13.15
CA GLU A 142 4.52 1.98 13.93
C GLU A 142 4.08 1.93 15.39
N ILE A 143 3.95 3.10 16.05
CA ILE A 143 3.49 3.22 17.44
C ILE A 143 2.10 2.61 17.59
N LYS A 144 1.17 2.92 16.68
CA LYS A 144 -0.18 2.36 16.67
C LYS A 144 -0.14 0.83 16.62
N ASN A 145 0.68 0.23 15.76
CA ASN A 145 0.79 -1.23 15.66
C ASN A 145 1.34 -1.85 16.96
N LEU A 146 2.36 -1.23 17.55
CA LEU A 146 2.97 -1.69 18.81
C LEU A 146 1.99 -1.57 19.98
N GLU A 147 1.34 -0.41 20.15
CA GLU A 147 0.37 -0.18 21.24
C GLU A 147 -0.82 -1.14 21.15
N ASN A 148 -1.38 -1.35 19.96
CA ASN A 148 -2.49 -2.29 19.79
C ASN A 148 -2.06 -3.75 20.03
N SER A 149 -0.78 -4.09 19.79
CA SER A 149 -0.24 -5.41 20.13
C SER A 149 -0.06 -5.58 21.64
N ILE A 150 0.46 -4.56 22.33
CA ILE A 150 0.67 -4.56 23.79
C ILE A 150 -0.66 -4.58 24.54
N ALA A 151 -1.70 -3.92 24.01
CA ALA A 151 -3.03 -3.84 24.60
C ALA A 151 -3.80 -5.18 24.57
N THR A 152 -3.35 -6.16 23.78
CA THR A 152 -3.94 -7.51 23.76
C THR A 152 -3.81 -8.21 25.11
N GLN A 153 -4.62 -9.26 25.34
CA GLN A 153 -4.69 -9.98 26.61
C GLN A 153 -4.39 -11.47 26.43
N GLY A 154 -3.94 -12.10 27.51
CA GLY A 154 -3.70 -13.55 27.56
C GLY A 154 -2.62 -14.03 26.59
N ASP A 155 -2.80 -15.24 26.07
CA ASP A 155 -1.82 -15.93 25.22
C ASP A 155 -1.45 -15.14 23.96
N LEU A 156 -2.38 -14.37 23.39
CA LEU A 156 -2.12 -13.56 22.21
C LEU A 156 -1.05 -12.48 22.47
N ARG A 157 -1.07 -11.87 23.66
CA ARG A 157 -0.07 -10.87 24.04
C ARG A 157 1.32 -11.48 24.12
N HIS A 158 1.42 -12.68 24.72
CA HIS A 158 2.68 -13.40 24.81
C HIS A 158 3.21 -13.78 23.43
N LYS A 159 2.34 -14.33 22.56
CA LYS A 159 2.69 -14.66 21.18
C LYS A 159 3.18 -13.44 20.40
N LEU A 160 2.49 -12.32 20.47
CA LEU A 160 2.88 -11.10 19.75
C LEU A 160 4.21 -10.52 20.25
N ALA A 161 4.53 -10.70 21.54
CA ALA A 161 5.79 -10.26 22.14
C ALA A 161 6.99 -11.14 21.74
N GLU A 162 6.76 -12.36 21.25
CA GLU A 162 7.81 -13.25 20.69
C GLU A 162 8.22 -12.88 19.26
N HIS A 163 7.61 -11.86 18.67
CA HIS A 163 7.91 -11.43 17.31
C HIS A 163 8.58 -10.06 17.31
N CYS A 164 9.60 -9.90 16.47
CA CYS A 164 10.11 -8.58 16.11
C CYS A 164 9.16 -7.95 15.08
N HIS A 165 8.58 -6.79 15.38
CA HIS A 165 7.61 -6.15 14.48
C HIS A 165 8.35 -5.31 13.45
N ILE A 166 8.11 -5.58 12.16
CA ILE A 166 8.65 -4.79 11.04
C ILE A 166 7.47 -4.10 10.35
N THR A 167 7.40 -2.77 10.42
CA THR A 167 6.33 -2.00 9.75
C THR A 167 6.74 -1.70 8.32
N ILE A 168 5.93 -2.09 7.34
CA ILE A 168 6.20 -1.89 5.92
C ILE A 168 5.08 -1.06 5.31
N LEU A 169 5.38 0.17 4.94
CA LEU A 169 4.43 1.08 4.33
C LEU A 169 4.40 0.88 2.82
N PHE A 170 3.23 0.58 2.28
CA PHE A 170 2.90 0.62 0.87
C PHE A 170 2.00 1.83 0.61
N THR A 171 2.57 2.92 0.10
CA THR A 171 1.80 4.16 -0.10
C THR A 171 1.79 4.60 -1.55
N THR A 172 0.61 4.95 -2.06
CA THR A 172 0.50 5.64 -3.35
C THR A 172 0.58 7.15 -3.18
N GLN A 173 0.86 7.66 -1.99
CA GLN A 173 1.11 9.08 -1.75
C GLN A 173 2.58 9.41 -2.05
N PRO A 174 2.90 10.68 -2.37
CA PRO A 174 4.27 11.16 -2.30
C PRO A 174 4.82 10.93 -0.88
N PHE A 175 6.05 10.44 -0.79
CA PHE A 175 6.74 10.25 0.47
C PHE A 175 7.95 11.17 0.53
N THR A 176 8.09 11.94 1.61
CA THR A 176 9.30 12.71 1.89
C THR A 176 10.16 11.96 2.91
N PRO A 177 11.33 11.42 2.49
CA PRO A 177 12.21 10.71 3.39
C PRO A 177 12.75 11.63 4.48
N GLY A 178 12.57 11.22 5.73
CA GLY A 178 13.16 11.86 6.90
C GLY A 178 14.17 10.93 7.58
N ILE A 179 14.27 11.06 8.90
CA ILE A 179 15.10 10.14 9.69
C ILE A 179 14.49 8.74 9.59
N SER A 180 15.24 7.83 8.97
CA SER A 180 14.85 6.42 8.86
C SER A 180 14.84 5.79 10.25
N ARG A 181 13.78 5.03 10.55
CA ARG A 181 13.66 4.28 11.80
C ARG A 181 14.06 2.84 11.57
N ASP A 182 14.68 2.24 12.58
CA ASP A 182 14.92 0.81 12.58
C ASP A 182 13.58 0.07 12.58
N SER A 183 13.53 -1.09 11.91
CA SER A 183 12.31 -1.91 11.79
C SER A 183 11.21 -1.32 10.90
N SER A 184 11.51 -0.31 10.08
CA SER A 184 10.56 0.28 9.14
C SER A 184 11.07 0.30 7.72
N LEU A 185 10.19 -0.04 6.76
CA LEU A 185 10.46 0.05 5.32
C LEU A 185 9.33 0.83 4.63
N VAL A 186 9.66 1.59 3.59
CA VAL A 186 8.67 2.36 2.81
C VAL A 186 8.80 2.09 1.31
N ILE A 187 7.71 1.63 0.72
CA ILE A 187 7.50 1.52 -0.72
C ILE A 187 6.47 2.59 -1.11
N ALA A 188 6.94 3.63 -1.79
CA ALA A 188 6.17 4.81 -2.20
C ALA A 188 6.21 4.99 -3.71
N MET A 189 5.40 5.91 -4.27
CA MET A 189 5.28 6.07 -5.72
C MET A 189 6.62 6.18 -6.48
N ASP A 190 7.62 6.82 -5.88
CA ASP A 190 8.94 7.03 -6.46
C ASP A 190 9.78 5.76 -6.59
N ASN A 191 9.46 4.70 -5.84
CA ASN A 191 10.15 3.41 -5.89
C ASN A 191 9.27 2.26 -6.41
N PHE A 192 8.02 2.52 -6.79
CA PHE A 192 7.10 1.53 -7.35
C PHE A 192 7.66 0.81 -8.58
N GLU A 193 8.40 1.50 -9.46
CA GLU A 193 9.01 0.87 -10.64
C GLU A 193 9.99 -0.25 -10.26
N LYS A 194 10.79 0.00 -9.22
CA LYS A 194 11.75 -0.98 -8.72
C LYS A 194 11.02 -2.16 -8.07
N TYR A 195 10.03 -1.88 -7.23
CA TYR A 195 9.35 -2.92 -6.45
C TYR A 195 8.33 -3.74 -7.24
N PHE A 196 7.43 -3.06 -7.95
CA PHE A 196 6.34 -3.72 -8.67
C PHE A 196 6.77 -4.20 -10.07
N SER A 197 7.91 -3.76 -10.61
CA SER A 197 8.30 -3.92 -12.01
C SER A 197 7.46 -3.04 -12.96
N PRO A 198 8.04 -2.49 -14.05
CA PRO A 198 7.37 -1.54 -14.94
C PRO A 198 5.96 -1.94 -15.41
N VAL A 199 5.70 -3.23 -15.60
CA VAL A 199 4.39 -3.74 -16.01
C VAL A 199 3.34 -3.53 -14.92
N PHE A 200 3.61 -3.89 -13.68
CA PHE A 200 2.66 -3.69 -12.58
C PHE A 200 2.67 -2.26 -12.07
N THR A 201 3.83 -1.58 -12.14
CA THR A 201 3.93 -0.15 -11.89
C THR A 201 3.08 0.62 -12.86
N SER A 202 3.04 0.29 -14.15
CA SER A 202 2.14 0.96 -15.09
C SER A 202 0.69 0.86 -14.63
N ARG A 203 0.23 -0.30 -14.14
CA ARG A 203 -1.13 -0.48 -13.61
C ARG A 203 -1.37 0.28 -12.32
N ALA A 204 -0.45 0.21 -11.36
CA ALA A 204 -0.53 0.95 -10.10
C ALA A 204 -0.48 2.47 -10.33
N VAL A 205 0.44 2.93 -11.17
CA VAL A 205 0.58 4.34 -11.60
C VAL A 205 -0.61 4.78 -12.42
N PHE A 206 -1.22 3.95 -13.29
CA PHE A 206 -2.46 4.30 -14.00
C PHE A 206 -3.61 4.63 -13.05
N PHE A 207 -3.67 3.99 -11.90
CA PHE A 207 -4.63 4.32 -10.85
C PHE A 207 -4.17 5.47 -9.94
N SER A 208 -2.87 5.64 -9.74
CA SER A 208 -2.27 6.60 -8.80
C SER A 208 -1.72 7.88 -9.45
N THR A 209 -1.85 8.09 -10.76
CA THR A 209 -1.30 9.30 -11.39
C THR A 209 -1.89 10.53 -10.70
N LYS A 210 -1.00 11.48 -10.35
CA LYS A 210 -1.36 12.85 -9.92
C LYS A 210 -2.34 13.52 -10.89
N ASP A 211 -2.32 13.06 -12.14
CA ASP A 211 -3.25 13.46 -13.16
C ASP A 211 -4.56 12.68 -13.00
N VAL A 212 -5.65 13.40 -12.75
CA VAL A 212 -6.99 12.80 -12.67
C VAL A 212 -7.41 12.37 -14.07
N ASN A 213 -7.82 11.11 -14.20
CA ASN A 213 -8.34 10.57 -15.44
C ASN A 213 -9.87 10.51 -15.38
N PRO A 214 -10.60 11.38 -16.10
CA PRO A 214 -12.06 11.41 -16.03
C PRO A 214 -12.75 10.11 -16.46
N ASN A 215 -12.06 9.20 -17.15
CA ASN A 215 -12.61 7.89 -17.54
C ASN A 215 -12.55 6.84 -16.44
N PHE A 216 -11.67 7.01 -15.46
CA PHE A 216 -11.38 5.98 -14.46
C PHE A 216 -11.38 6.50 -13.02
N SER A 217 -11.50 7.81 -12.82
CA SER A 217 -11.47 8.45 -11.51
C SER A 217 -12.83 8.39 -10.83
N GLU A 218 -12.82 8.22 -9.51
CA GLU A 218 -14.03 8.28 -8.69
C GLU A 218 -14.62 9.69 -8.64
N LEU A 219 -15.94 9.79 -8.42
CA LEU A 219 -16.68 11.05 -8.34
C LEU A 219 -16.02 12.07 -7.40
N LYS A 220 -15.73 11.66 -6.16
CA LYS A 220 -15.11 12.53 -5.14
C LYS A 220 -13.71 13.01 -5.54
N ARG A 221 -12.94 12.16 -6.25
CA ARG A 221 -11.63 12.54 -6.79
C ARG A 221 -11.82 13.58 -7.88
N MET A 222 -12.76 13.40 -8.81
CA MET A 222 -13.03 14.40 -9.84
C MET A 222 -13.46 15.75 -9.24
N GLU A 223 -14.37 15.73 -8.26
CA GLU A 223 -14.84 16.93 -7.54
C GLU A 223 -13.70 17.71 -6.87
N LYS A 224 -12.80 17.01 -6.16
CA LYS A 224 -11.70 17.65 -5.45
C LYS A 224 -10.65 18.22 -6.40
N TYR A 225 -10.32 17.48 -7.45
CA TYR A 225 -9.12 17.71 -8.23
C TYR A 225 -9.35 18.40 -9.55
N ILE A 226 -10.54 18.31 -10.14
CA ILE A 226 -10.88 19.03 -11.37
C ILE A 226 -11.67 20.29 -10.98
N PRO A 227 -11.03 21.47 -10.93
CA PRO A 227 -11.74 22.70 -10.58
C PRO A 227 -12.88 22.94 -11.59
N GLY A 228 -14.05 23.30 -11.08
CA GLY A 228 -15.27 23.45 -11.90
C GLY A 228 -16.07 22.17 -12.07
N VAL A 229 -15.63 21.03 -11.51
CA VAL A 229 -16.45 19.81 -11.38
C VAL A 229 -17.09 19.80 -9.99
N SER A 230 -18.42 19.90 -9.95
CA SER A 230 -19.24 19.73 -8.73
C SER A 230 -19.75 18.29 -8.60
N GLU A 231 -20.48 17.97 -7.52
CA GLU A 231 -21.14 16.65 -7.38
C GLU A 231 -22.12 16.35 -8.53
N VAL A 232 -22.78 17.38 -9.06
CA VAL A 232 -23.68 17.22 -10.22
C VAL A 232 -22.84 16.93 -11.47
N THR A 233 -21.80 17.74 -11.69
CA THR A 233 -20.92 17.60 -12.85
C THR A 233 -20.13 16.29 -12.84
N SER A 234 -19.73 15.77 -11.66
CA SER A 234 -18.98 14.52 -11.56
C SER A 234 -19.84 13.32 -12.01
N LYS A 235 -21.14 13.32 -11.69
CA LYS A 235 -22.10 12.31 -12.15
C LYS A 235 -22.30 12.39 -13.66
N GLU A 236 -22.50 13.60 -14.19
CA GLU A 236 -22.58 13.83 -15.64
C GLU A 236 -21.30 13.40 -16.36
N VAL A 237 -20.13 13.59 -15.73
CA VAL A 237 -18.85 13.13 -16.29
C VAL A 237 -18.83 11.61 -16.42
N VAL A 238 -19.30 10.86 -15.43
CA VAL A 238 -19.37 9.38 -15.50
C VAL A 238 -20.33 8.91 -16.58
N GLU A 239 -21.50 9.55 -16.71
CA GLU A 239 -22.50 9.19 -17.72
C GLU A 239 -22.02 9.39 -19.16
N ASN A 240 -21.10 10.33 -19.38
CA ASN A 240 -20.58 10.68 -20.71
C ASN A 240 -19.21 10.05 -21.03
N GLN A 241 -18.72 9.13 -20.20
CA GLN A 241 -17.52 8.34 -20.49
C GLN A 241 -17.76 7.39 -21.70
N PRO A 242 -16.71 7.05 -22.48
CA PRO A 242 -15.32 7.51 -22.34
C PRO A 242 -15.04 8.82 -23.09
N TYR A 243 -14.03 9.54 -22.62
CA TYR A 243 -13.40 10.69 -23.26
C TYR A 243 -12.09 10.27 -23.91
N ILE A 244 -11.91 10.62 -25.18
CA ILE A 244 -10.71 10.23 -25.92
C ILE A 244 -9.56 11.23 -25.76
N SER A 245 -9.87 12.48 -25.39
CA SER A 245 -8.88 13.52 -25.22
C SER A 245 -9.34 14.58 -24.22
N LYS A 246 -8.41 15.45 -23.86
CA LYS A 246 -8.70 16.63 -23.04
C LYS A 246 -9.70 17.58 -23.71
N ASP A 247 -9.63 17.73 -25.02
CA ASP A 247 -10.51 18.63 -25.75
C ASP A 247 -11.92 18.04 -25.83
N ASP A 248 -12.06 16.74 -26.10
CA ASP A 248 -13.35 16.02 -26.04
C ASP A 248 -14.01 16.15 -24.66
N PHE A 249 -13.23 15.98 -23.59
CA PHE A 249 -13.71 16.22 -22.23
C PHE A 249 -14.20 17.66 -22.01
N TYR A 250 -13.46 18.66 -22.46
CA TYR A 250 -13.82 20.07 -22.24
C TYR A 250 -14.93 20.60 -23.15
N GLU A 251 -15.12 20.01 -24.33
CA GLU A 251 -16.28 20.30 -25.18
C GLU A 251 -17.58 19.90 -24.49
N LYS A 252 -17.60 18.72 -23.86
CA LYS A 252 -18.73 18.23 -23.08
C LYS A 252 -18.88 18.95 -21.73
N HIS A 253 -17.77 19.35 -21.11
CA HIS A 253 -17.72 19.90 -19.75
C HIS A 253 -17.03 21.27 -19.67
N SER A 254 -17.61 22.28 -20.33
CA SER A 254 -17.03 23.65 -20.42
C SER A 254 -16.80 24.32 -19.06
N GLN A 255 -17.54 23.94 -18.00
CA GLN A 255 -17.33 24.42 -16.64
C GLN A 255 -15.98 23.97 -16.07
N ALA A 256 -15.59 22.71 -16.30
CA ALA A 256 -14.30 22.17 -15.90
C ALA A 256 -13.14 22.87 -16.63
N LYS A 257 -13.34 23.25 -17.90
CA LYS A 257 -12.36 24.05 -18.67
C LYS A 257 -12.11 25.40 -18.01
N ARG A 258 -13.18 26.16 -17.74
CA ARG A 258 -13.11 27.48 -17.07
C ARG A 258 -12.46 27.37 -15.69
N GLY A 259 -12.88 26.39 -14.89
CA GLY A 259 -12.29 26.17 -13.57
C GLY A 259 -10.78 25.87 -13.63
N MET A 260 -10.35 25.06 -14.59
CA MET A 260 -8.93 24.76 -14.79
C MET A 260 -8.11 25.98 -15.26
N GLU A 261 -8.69 26.85 -16.07
CA GLU A 261 -8.07 28.11 -16.49
C GLU A 261 -7.94 29.09 -15.31
N ASP A 262 -9.02 29.28 -14.55
CA ASP A 262 -9.04 30.12 -13.34
C ASP A 262 -8.03 29.64 -12.29
N TYR A 263 -7.95 28.32 -12.07
CA TYR A 263 -7.01 27.74 -11.13
C TYR A 263 -5.56 28.03 -11.52
N LYS A 264 -5.22 27.93 -12.82
CA LYS A 264 -3.88 28.24 -13.33
C LYS A 264 -3.53 29.71 -13.15
N GLN A 265 -4.50 30.62 -13.35
CA GLN A 265 -4.28 32.05 -13.14
C GLN A 265 -4.05 32.38 -11.66
N LYS A 266 -4.80 31.74 -10.75
CA LYS A 266 -4.71 31.97 -9.29
C LYS A 266 -3.49 31.30 -8.64
N HIS A 267 -2.94 30.25 -9.25
CA HIS A 267 -1.82 29.49 -8.71
C HIS A 267 -0.69 29.32 -9.74
N PRO A 268 0.00 30.41 -10.13
CA PRO A 268 1.11 30.33 -11.08
C PRO A 268 2.21 29.42 -10.54
N GLY A 269 2.42 28.27 -11.19
CA GLY A 269 3.38 27.24 -10.78
C GLY A 269 2.76 25.90 -10.36
N LYS A 270 1.47 25.86 -9.98
CA LYS A 270 0.76 24.61 -9.70
C LYS A 270 -0.07 24.18 -10.92
N LYS A 271 0.40 23.15 -11.63
CA LYS A 271 -0.34 22.56 -12.76
C LYS A 271 -1.07 21.31 -12.28
N ARG A 272 -2.39 21.36 -12.26
CA ARG A 272 -3.22 20.15 -12.30
C ARG A 272 -3.33 19.72 -13.77
N LYS A 273 -3.09 18.45 -14.06
CA LYS A 273 -3.17 17.90 -15.41
C LYS A 273 -4.17 16.75 -15.40
N LEU A 274 -4.87 16.61 -16.52
CA LEU A 274 -5.77 15.49 -16.77
C LEU A 274 -5.02 14.46 -17.62
N SER A 275 -5.27 13.19 -17.35
CA SER A 275 -4.77 12.06 -18.12
C SER A 275 -5.94 11.41 -18.85
N PHE A 276 -5.78 10.97 -20.10
CA PHE A 276 -6.80 10.19 -20.81
C PHE A 276 -6.27 8.86 -21.31
N TYR A 277 -5.07 8.44 -20.92
CA TYR A 277 -4.54 7.12 -21.21
C TYR A 277 -5.53 6.00 -20.80
N PRO A 278 -5.69 4.93 -21.60
CA PRO A 278 -4.98 4.60 -22.83
C PRO A 278 -5.51 5.31 -24.08
N PHE A 279 -6.52 6.17 -23.94
CA PHE A 279 -7.18 6.84 -25.05
C PHE A 279 -6.38 8.02 -25.62
N ASP A 280 -5.32 8.47 -24.94
CA ASP A 280 -4.40 9.54 -25.37
C ASP A 280 -3.71 9.30 -26.75
N ALA A 281 -3.97 8.16 -27.42
CA ALA A 281 -3.26 7.69 -28.62
C ALA A 281 -4.16 7.37 -29.85
N LEU A 282 -5.36 7.95 -29.96
CA LEU A 282 -6.17 7.90 -31.20
C LEU A 282 -6.30 9.27 -31.86
#